data_AF-A0A1Y3AR11-F1
#
_entry.id   AF-A0A1Y3AR11-F1
#
_cell.length_a   1.000
_cell.length_b   1.000
_cell.length_c   1.000
_cell.angle_alpha   90.00
_cell.angle_beta   90.00
_cell.angle_gamma   90.00
#
_symmetry.space_group_name_H-M   'P 1'
#
loop_
_entity.id
_entity.type
_entity.pdbx_description
1 polymer ?
#
loop_
_entity_poly.entity_id
_entity_poly.type
_entity_poly.pdbx_seq_one_letter_code
_entity_poly.pdbx_strand_id
1 'polypeptide(L)' 'MPDEKMVLADIYQYIMDNYSYFRNRGPGWRNSIRHNLSLNDCFVKSGRSANGKGHYWAIHPANLEDFKK' A
#
# COMPACT_ATOMS: atom_id res chain seq x y z
N MET A 1 -7.10 15.81 -4.14
CA MET A 1 -6.51 14.75 -3.31
C MET A 1 -5.99 13.70 -4.27
N PRO A 2 -4.76 13.18 -4.14
CA PRO A 2 -4.37 12.03 -4.94
C PRO A 2 -5.47 10.99 -4.78
N ASP A 3 -6.00 10.45 -5.88
CA ASP A 3 -6.96 9.34 -5.86
C ASP A 3 -6.51 8.39 -4.75
N GLU A 4 -7.34 8.07 -3.74
CA GLU A 4 -6.97 7.38 -2.48
C GLU A 4 -6.41 5.96 -2.70
N LYS A 5 -5.29 5.88 -3.43
CA LYS A 5 -4.68 4.71 -4.03
C LYS A 5 -3.19 4.99 -4.28
N MET A 6 -2.37 3.96 -4.09
CA MET A 6 -0.92 4.04 -4.32
C MET A 6 -0.42 2.74 -4.95
N VAL A 7 0.68 2.81 -5.71
CA VAL A 7 1.34 1.57 -6.14
C VAL A 7 2.17 0.99 -5.00
N LEU A 8 2.45 -0.31 -5.07
CA LEU A 8 3.21 -1.03 -4.03
C LEU A 8 4.58 -0.39 -3.73
N ALA A 9 5.25 0.15 -4.75
CA ALA A 9 6.53 0.84 -4.58
C ALA A 9 6.40 2.10 -3.71
N ASP A 10 5.34 2.87 -3.90
CA ASP A 10 5.10 4.10 -3.15
C ASP A 10 4.71 3.80 -1.70
N ILE A 11 3.99 2.69 -1.45
CA ILE A 11 3.72 2.19 -0.09
C ILE A 11 5.03 1.87 0.63
N TYR A 12 5.99 1.21 -0.05
CA TYR A 12 7.30 0.96 0.53
C TYR A 12 8.05 2.25 0.84
N GLN A 13 8.02 3.21 -0.08
CA GLN A 13 8.70 4.50 0.09
C GLN A 13 8.10 5.28 1.26
N TYR A 14 6.78 5.39 1.32
CA TYR A 14 6.08 6.06 2.42
C TYR A 14 6.45 5.47 3.78
N ILE A 15 6.47 4.14 3.92
CA ILE A 15 6.87 3.49 5.16
C ILE A 15 8.32 3.83 5.53
N MET A 16 9.24 3.79 4.56
CA MET A 16 10.65 4.13 4.80
C MET A 16 10.83 5.61 5.17
N ASP A 17 10.05 6.51 4.56
CA ASP A 17 10.14 7.95 4.80
C ASP A 17 9.64 8.30 6.22
N ASN A 18 8.53 7.71 6.65
CA ASN A 18 7.90 8.00 7.95
C ASN A 18 8.49 7.17 9.11
N TYR A 19 8.99 5.96 8.83
CA TYR A 19 9.48 5.05 9.86
C TYR A 19 10.92 4.62 9.53
N SER A 20 11.88 5.38 10.06
CA SER A 20 13.32 5.18 9.80
C SER A 20 13.82 3.76 10.09
N TYR A 21 13.17 3.04 11.03
CA TYR A 21 13.41 1.63 11.32
C TYR A 21 13.44 0.74 10.07
N PHE A 22 12.59 1.00 9.08
CA PHE A 22 12.46 0.14 7.89
C PHE A 22 13.51 0.43 6.80
N ARG A 23 14.26 1.55 6.89
CA ARG A 23 15.26 1.94 5.88
C ARG A 23 16.42 0.96 5.80
N ASN A 24 16.90 0.49 6.96
CA ASN A 24 18.05 -0.40 7.08
C ASN A 24 17.64 -1.87 7.31
N ARG A 25 16.35 -2.17 7.25
CA ARG A 25 15.82 -3.51 7.49
C ARG A 25 15.87 -4.32 6.18
N GLY A 26 16.31 -5.57 6.26
CA GLY A 26 16.35 -6.48 5.11
C GLY A 26 14.97 -6.69 4.45
N PRO A 27 14.90 -7.32 3.26
CA PRO A 27 13.72 -7.32 2.40
C PRO A 27 12.47 -8.02 2.97
N GLY A 28 12.59 -8.74 4.10
CA GLY A 28 11.51 -9.53 4.69
C GLY A 28 10.24 -8.74 5.00
N TRP A 29 10.35 -7.49 5.46
CA TRP A 29 9.17 -6.68 5.79
C TRP A 29 8.32 -6.34 4.57
N ARG A 30 8.95 -6.19 3.39
CA ARG A 30 8.22 -5.93 2.13
C ARG A 30 7.32 -7.11 1.76
N ASN A 31 7.69 -8.32 2.18
CA ASN A 31 6.85 -9.51 2.01
C ASN A 31 5.60 -9.44 2.90
N SER A 32 5.77 -9.05 4.16
CA SER A 32 4.65 -8.86 5.10
C SER A 32 3.65 -7.82 4.59
N ILE A 33 4.13 -6.73 3.97
CA ILE A 33 3.25 -5.72 3.34
C ILE A 33 2.45 -6.33 2.18
N ARG A 34 3.08 -7.05 1.25
CA ARG A 34 2.35 -7.69 0.14
C ARG A 34 1.32 -8.71 0.62
N HIS A 35 1.69 -9.46 1.65
CA HIS A 35 0.79 -10.43 2.27
C HIS A 35 -0.42 -9.73 2.88
N ASN A 36 -0.22 -8.66 3.67
CA ASN A 36 -1.33 -7.91 4.27
C ASN A 36 -2.25 -7.26 3.25
N LEU A 37 -1.69 -6.69 2.18
CA LEU A 37 -2.48 -6.11 1.08
C LEU A 37 -3.35 -7.15 0.38
N SER A 38 -2.93 -8.42 0.36
CA SER A 38 -3.70 -9.49 -0.27
C SER A 38 -4.62 -10.24 0.70
N LEU A 39 -4.29 -10.26 1.99
CA LEU A 39 -5.01 -11.00 3.02
C LEU A 39 -6.22 -10.24 3.56
N ASN A 40 -6.11 -8.91 3.69
CA ASN A 40 -7.16 -8.10 4.28
C ASN A 40 -8.08 -7.54 3.18
N ASP A 41 -9.37 -7.86 3.24
CA ASP A 41 -10.39 -7.38 2.30
C ASP A 41 -10.57 -5.85 2.32
N CYS A 42 -10.00 -5.19 3.33
CA CYS A 42 -9.91 -3.73 3.39
C CYS A 42 -9.06 -3.14 2.25
N PHE A 43 -8.21 -3.91 1.57
CA PHE A 43 -7.37 -3.44 0.48
C PHE A 43 -7.76 -4.09 -0.85
N VAL A 44 -7.96 -3.26 -1.88
CA VAL A 44 -8.38 -3.69 -3.21
C VAL A 44 -7.43 -3.20 -4.29
N LYS A 45 -7.32 -3.97 -5.38
CA LYS A 45 -6.59 -3.57 -6.58
C LYS A 45 -7.45 -2.63 -7.43
N SER A 46 -7.08 -1.36 -7.50
CA SER A 46 -7.79 -0.30 -8.24
C SER A 46 -7.21 -0.11 -9.66
N GLY A 47 -7.12 -1.21 -10.42
CA GLY A 47 -6.60 -1.21 -11.79
C GLY A 47 -5.07 -1.22 -11.89
N ARG A 48 -4.56 -1.12 -13.14
CA ARG A 48 -3.12 -1.08 -13.42
C ARG A 48 -2.57 0.32 -13.25
N SER A 49 -1.31 0.43 -12.83
CA SER A 49 -0.63 1.72 -12.73
C SER A 49 -0.39 2.33 -14.11
N ALA A 50 -0.42 3.67 -14.19
CA ALA A 50 -0.21 4.39 -15.45
C ALA A 50 1.16 4.12 -16.08
N ASN A 51 2.16 3.77 -15.26
CA ASN A 51 3.50 3.41 -15.68
C ASN A 51 3.69 1.90 -15.94
N GLY A 52 2.63 1.10 -15.89
CA GLY A 52 2.64 -0.35 -16.13
C GLY A 52 3.30 -1.20 -15.03
N LYS A 53 3.88 -0.57 -14.00
CA LYS A 53 4.54 -1.24 -12.86
C LYS A 53 3.53 -1.68 -11.80
N GLY A 54 2.73 -2.69 -12.14
CA GLY A 54 1.82 -3.36 -11.22
C GLY A 54 0.45 -2.70 -11.11
N HIS A 55 -0.16 -2.82 -9.93
CA HIS A 55 -1.52 -2.35 -9.65
C HIS A 55 -1.50 -1.21 -8.63
N TYR A 56 -2.48 -0.32 -8.74
CA TYR A 56 -2.83 0.55 -7.62
C TYR A 56 -3.52 -0.28 -6.53
N TRP A 57 -3.17 0.00 -5.28
CA TRP A 57 -3.85 -0.49 -4.09
C TRP A 57 -4.62 0.66 -3.47
N ALA A 58 -5.89 0.44 -3.17
CA ALA A 58 -6.78 1.38 -2.52
C ALA A 58 -7.48 0.72 -1.33
N ILE A 59 -8.03 1.52 -0.43
CA ILE A 59 -8.92 1.01 0.61
C ILE A 59 -10.28 0.69 -0.02
N HIS A 60 -10.86 -0.44 0.35
CA HIS A 60 -12.19 -0.82 -0.11
C HIS A 60 -13.21 0.24 0.37
N PRO A 61 -14.14 0.73 -0.49
CA PRO A 61 -15.05 1.82 -0.14
C PRO A 61 -15.81 1.64 1.17
N ALA A 62 -16.25 0.41 1.45
CA ALA A 62 -16.95 0.06 2.70
C ALA A 62 -16.11 0.27 3.98
N ASN A 63 -14.79 0.32 3.87
CA ASN A 63 -13.88 0.49 5.00
C ASN A 63 -13.31 1.92 5.08
N LEU A 64 -13.59 2.81 4.12
CA LEU A 64 -12.98 4.15 4.09
C LEU A 64 -13.25 4.96 5.36
N GLU A 65 -14.48 4.89 5.90
CA GLU A 65 -14.86 5.66 7.09
C GLU A 65 -14.10 5.17 8.34
N ASP A 66 -13.84 3.87 8.46
CA ASP A 66 -13.07 3.32 9.58
C ASP A 66 -11.60 3.75 9.54
N PHE A 67 -11.04 3.97 8.35
CA PHE A 67 -9.66 4.41 8.14
C PHE A 67 -9.47 5.94 8.18
N LYS A 68 -10.55 6.73 8.26
CA LYS A 68 -10.51 8.19 8.36
C LYS A 68 -10.49 8.72 9.81
N LYS A 69 -10.70 7.86 10.80
CA LYS A 69 -10.61 8.19 12.23
C LYS A 69 -9.16 8.34 12.68
#